data_AF-A0AAI8MIZ9-F1
#
_entry.id   AF-A0AAI8MIZ9-F1
#
_cell.length_a   1.000
_cell.length_b   1.000
_cell.length_c   1.000
_cell.angle_alpha   90.00
_cell.angle_beta   90.00
_cell.angle_gamma   90.00
#
_symmetry.space_group_name_H-M   'P 1'
#
loop_
_entity.id
_entity.type
_entity.pdbx_description
1 polymer ?
#
loop_
_entity_poly.entity_id
_entity_poly.type
_entity_poly.pdbx_seq_one_letter_code
_entity_poly.pdbx_strand_id
1 'polypeptide(L)' 'MSAIECGDTPRPRIYTRNVLSNCPECDGDLTVLRVIPGRAGCEYWAMRCTDCGGLHLDILEPRVVAEDDDGPRPAA' A
#
# COMPACT_ATOMS: atom_id res chain seq x y z
N MET A 1 -11.18 -29.93 11.38
CA MET A 1 -10.40 -28.75 11.78
C MET A 1 -10.33 -27.85 10.57
N SER A 2 -11.14 -26.79 10.50
CA SER A 2 -11.20 -25.93 9.32
C SER A 2 -9.94 -25.08 9.27
N ALA A 3 -9.11 -25.29 8.26
CA ALA A 3 -8.04 -24.37 7.92
C ALA A 3 -8.70 -23.07 7.43
N ILE A 4 -8.36 -21.97 8.09
CA ILE A 4 -8.75 -20.63 7.69
C ILE A 4 -7.94 -20.37 6.42
N GLU A 5 -8.59 -20.39 5.25
CA GLU A 5 -7.96 -19.93 4.02
C GLU A 5 -7.71 -18.44 4.17
N CYS A 6 -6.49 -18.08 4.56
CA CYS A 6 -6.00 -16.71 4.48
C CYS A 6 -5.81 -16.39 3.00
N GLY A 7 -6.92 -16.16 2.30
CA GLY A 7 -6.95 -15.68 0.94
C GLY A 7 -6.52 -14.22 0.92
N ASP A 8 -5.22 -13.98 1.00
CA ASP A 8 -4.62 -12.71 0.59
C ASP A 8 -3.36 -13.05 -0.20
N THR A 9 -3.54 -13.54 -1.42
CA THR A 9 -2.49 -13.35 -2.42
C THR A 9 -2.53 -11.86 -2.71
N PRO A 10 -1.53 -11.04 -2.28
CA PRO A 10 -1.57 -9.61 -2.53
C PRO A 10 -1.50 -9.44 -4.05
N ARG A 11 -2.64 -9.17 -4.68
CA ARG A 11 -2.67 -8.62 -6.03
C ARG A 11 -1.76 -7.38 -5.97
N PRO A 12 -0.81 -7.19 -6.91
CA PRO A 12 0.08 -6.04 -6.86
C PRO A 12 -0.79 -4.79 -6.93
N ARG A 13 -0.99 -4.14 -5.78
CA ARG A 13 -1.73 -2.90 -5.68
C ARG A 13 -0.83 -1.83 -6.27
N ILE A 14 -1.30 -1.19 -7.33
CA ILE A 14 -0.62 -0.04 -7.89
C ILE A 14 -1.01 1.13 -7.01
N TYR A 15 -0.04 1.72 -6.32
CA TYR A 15 -0.26 2.91 -5.51
C TYR A 15 0.02 4.18 -6.33
N THR A 16 -0.45 5.32 -5.82
CA THR A 16 -0.18 6.63 -6.43
C THR A 16 1.31 6.98 -6.40
N ARG A 17 2.03 6.50 -5.38
CA ARG A 17 3.48 6.67 -5.19
C ARG A 17 4.20 5.33 -5.00
N ASN A 18 5.51 5.36 -5.19
CA ASN A 18 6.36 4.22 -4.86
C ASN A 18 6.44 4.04 -3.34
N VAL A 19 6.54 2.78 -2.92
CA VAL A 19 6.76 2.42 -1.52
C VAL A 19 8.13 2.92 -1.07
N LEU A 20 8.18 3.49 0.13
CA LEU A 20 9.42 3.96 0.74
C LEU A 20 10.38 2.77 0.88
N SER A 21 11.47 2.82 0.11
CA SER A 21 12.44 1.73 0.01
C SER A 21 13.72 1.99 0.82
N ASN A 22 14.06 3.26 1.07
CA ASN A 22 15.27 3.69 1.79
C ASN A 22 14.91 4.61 2.96
N CYS A 23 15.72 4.55 4.02
CA CYS A 23 15.56 5.37 5.21
C CYS A 23 15.83 6.85 4.88
N PRO A 24 14.89 7.78 5.15
CA PRO A 24 15.07 9.19 4.84
C PRO A 24 16.16 9.89 5.68
N GLU A 25 16.65 9.26 6.75
CA GLU A 25 17.69 9.82 7.62
C GLU A 25 19.10 9.33 7.30
N CYS A 26 19.25 8.08 6.85
CA CYS A 26 20.57 7.48 6.63
C CYS A 26 20.74 6.74 5.30
N ASP A 27 19.71 6.77 4.44
CA ASP A 27 19.64 6.07 3.14
C ASP A 27 19.70 4.52 3.22
N GLY A 28 19.84 3.96 4.43
CA GLY A 28 19.88 2.52 4.67
C GLY A 28 18.56 1.80 4.38
N ASP A 29 18.62 0.47 4.40
CA ASP A 29 17.48 -0.38 4.05
C ASP A 29 16.36 -0.30 5.10
N LEU A 30 15.12 -0.44 4.61
CA LEU A 30 13.91 -0.47 5.44
C LEU A 30 13.26 -1.85 5.42
N THR A 31 12.88 -2.34 6.59
CA THR A 31 12.10 -3.57 6.73
C THR A 31 10.67 -3.26 7.16
N VAL A 32 9.69 -3.96 6.57
CA VAL A 32 8.27 -3.83 6.91
C VAL A 32 8.02 -4.49 8.27
N LEU A 33 7.62 -3.71 9.27
CA LEU A 33 7.19 -4.24 10.55
C LEU A 33 5.71 -4.64 10.54
N ARG A 34 4.87 -3.79 9.93
CA ARG A 34 3.42 -4.01 9.89
C ARG A 34 2.78 -3.25 8.74
N VAL A 35 1.88 -3.91 8.04
CA VAL A 35 0.93 -3.28 7.12
C VAL A 35 -0.42 -3.17 7.82
N ILE A 36 -0.97 -1.97 7.87
CA ILE A 36 -2.24 -1.67 8.53
C ILE A 36 -3.23 -1.23 7.44
N PRO A 37 -4.35 -1.95 7.25
CA PRO A 37 -5.36 -1.54 6.30
C PRO A 37 -6.04 -0.26 6.77
N GLY A 38 -6.09 0.72 5.88
CA GLY A 38 -6.77 2.00 6.06
C GLY A 38 -8.14 2.06 5.41
N ARG A 39 -8.75 3.25 5.44
CA ARG A 39 -10.00 3.52 4.72
C ARG A 39 -9.71 3.75 3.23
N ALA A 40 -10.75 3.57 2.41
CA ALA A 40 -10.68 3.79 0.96
C ALA A 40 -9.57 3.01 0.22
N GLY A 41 -9.14 1.87 0.78
CA GLY A 41 -8.08 1.05 0.22
C GLY A 41 -6.66 1.58 0.47
N CYS A 42 -6.52 2.66 1.25
CA CYS A 42 -5.22 3.13 1.71
C CYS A 42 -4.57 2.14 2.67
N GLU A 43 -3.25 2.14 2.74
CA GLU A 43 -2.48 1.29 3.63
C GLU A 43 -1.42 2.10 4.35
N TYR A 44 -1.18 1.74 5.61
CA TYR A 44 -0.14 2.34 6.44
C TYR A 44 0.92 1.30 6.70
N TRP A 45 2.11 1.54 6.17
CA TRP A 45 3.25 0.65 6.26
C TRP A 45 4.22 1.20 7.30
N ALA A 46 4.27 0.53 8.46
CA ALA A 46 5.26 0.84 9.48
C ALA A 46 6.57 0.14 9.11
N MET A 47 7.60 0.94 8.85
CA MET A 47 8.92 0.50 8.41
C MET A 47 9.95 0.75 9.51
N ARG A 48 10.95 -0.11 9.62
CA ARG A 48 12.12 0.09 10.49
C ARG A 48 13.39 0.06 9.68
N CYS A 49 14.27 1.04 9.88
CA CYS A 49 15.59 1.01 9.29
C CYS A 49 16.46 -0.07 9.96
N THR A 50 17.13 -0.88 9.14
CA THR A 50 18.05 -1.91 9.61
C THR A 50 19.38 -1.35 10.09
N ASP A 51 19.73 -0.14 9.64
CA ASP A 51 21.00 0.52 9.93
C ASP A 51 20.89 1.44 11.15
N CYS A 52 20.05 2.48 11.09
CA CYS A 52 19.90 3.44 12.19
C CYS A 52 18.83 3.04 13.23
N GLY A 53 17.99 2.05 12.92
CA GLY A 53 16.89 1.63 13.79
C GLY A 53 15.66 2.54 13.79
N GLY A 54 15.66 3.63 13.02
CA GLY A 54 14.57 4.60 12.89
C GLY A 54 13.26 3.97 12.42
N LEU A 55 12.13 4.49 12.91
CA LEU A 55 10.80 4.05 12.51
C LEU A 55 10.17 5.08 11.57
N HIS A 56 9.76 4.63 10.39
CA HIS A 56 9.15 5.47 9.37
C HIS A 56 7.77 4.94 9.01
N LEU A 57 6.85 5.86 8.73
CA LEU A 57 5.50 5.52 8.30
C LEU A 57 5.34 5.89 6.83
N ASP A 58 5.05 4.89 6.00
CA ASP A 58 4.74 5.09 4.60
C ASP A 58 3.23 4.90 4.37
N ILE A 59 2.57 5.94 3.85
CA ILE A 59 1.14 5.95 3.60
C ILE A 59 0.92 5.75 2.10
N LEU A 60 0.32 4.63 1.73
CA LEU A 60 0.10 4.25 0.35
C LEU A 60 -1.37 4.39 0.01
N GLU A 61 -1.66 5.29 -0.93
CA GLU A 61 -3.01 5.46 -1.46
C GLU A 61 -3.16 4.64 -2.74
N PRO A 62 -4.26 3.89 -2.90
CA PRO A 62 -4.48 3.10 -4.11
C PRO A 62 -4.64 4.06 -5.29
N ARG A 63 -4.03 3.71 -6.42
CA ARG A 63 -4.21 4.45 -7.65
C ARG A 63 -5.61 4.16 -8.17
N VAL A 64 -6.54 5.09 -7.95
CA VAL A 64 -7.87 5.02 -8.55
C VAL A 64 -7.69 5.44 -10.01
N VAL A 65 -7.59 4.47 -10.91
CA VAL A 65 -7.93 4.74 -12.30
C VAL A 65 -9.42 5.02 -12.28
N ALA A 66 -9.79 6.30 -12.40
CA ALA A 66 -11.16 6.63 -12.75
C ALA A 66 -11.39 5.94 -14.09
N GLU A 67 -12.11 4.83 -14.09
CA GLU A 67 -12.82 4.40 -15.28
C GLU A 67 -13.71 5.60 -15.61
N ASP A 68 -13.28 6.36 -16.62
CA ASP A 68 -14.09 7.39 -17.25
C ASP A 68 -15.33 6.65 -17.76
N ASP A 69 -16.37 6.62 -16.92
CA ASP A 69 -17.72 6.18 -17.24
C ASP A 69 -18.35 7.21 -18.18
N ASP A 70 -17.71 7.50 -19.32
CA ASP A 70 -18.35 8.11 -20.48
C ASP A 70 -18.96 6.98 -21.34
N GLY A 71 -19.83 6.20 -20.69
CA GLY A 71 -20.74 5.32 -21.40
C GLY A 71 -21.86 6.17 -22.01
N PRO A 72 -22.20 6.02 -23.30
CA PRO A 72 -23.25 6.83 -23.92
C PRO A 72 -24.57 6.61 -23.19
N ARG A 73 -25.11 7.70 -22.61
CA ARG A 73 -26.42 7.74 -21.97
C ARG A 73 -27.46 7.20 -22.94
N PRO A 74 -28.20 6.13 -22.63
CA PRO A 74 -29.25 5.66 -23.51
C PRO A 74 -30.33 6.75 -23.60
N ALA A 75 -30.54 7.24 -24.82
CA ALA A 75 -31.63 8.15 -25.12
C ALA A 75 -32.96 7.41 -24.88
N ALA A 76 -33.84 8.05 -24.10
CA ALA A 76 -35.20 7.58 -23.82
C ALA A 76 -36.11 7.67 -25.04
#